data_AF-A0A644YY16-F1
#
_entry.id   AF-A0A644YY16-F1
#
_cell.length_a   1.000
_cell.length_b   1.000
_cell.length_c   1.000
_cell.angle_alpha   90.00
_cell.angle_beta   90.00
_cell.angle_gamma   90.00
#
_symmetry.space_group_name_H-M   'P 1'
#
loop_
_entity.id
_entity.type
_entity.pdbx_description
1 polymer ?
#
loop_
_entity_poly.entity_id
_entity_poly.type
_entity_poly.pdbx_seq_one_letter_code
_entity_poly.pdbx_strand_id
1 'polypeptide(L)'
;MNAIVFDSGMPDCLKESRRLSEILSLNPISIESAMAAALRADTSSVSLYKQYRDIFIAEARKKQSSRDYAAYSRAFRQMESLQKETEPRTVKPITKELEYTYDFGDGWKVDITLVDEFGRDAQMVDDETAASVIATRKPVCIAKDGLNVLDDCGNVWGYIDMLRTIHEEEKEEAKQMRAWARSQGWTGRDVSPKQML
;
A
#
# COMPACT_ATOMS: atom_id res chain seq x y z
N MET A 1 9.67 -24.60 15.81
CA MET A 1 9.77 -23.14 15.61
C MET A 1 8.35 -22.62 15.47
N ASN A 2 7.89 -21.81 16.41
CA ASN A 2 6.49 -21.38 16.47
C ASN A 2 6.28 -20.21 15.50
N ALA A 3 5.34 -20.37 14.58
CA ALA A 3 4.90 -19.34 13.65
C ALA A 3 4.28 -18.17 14.43
N ILE A 4 4.72 -16.94 14.14
CA ILE A 4 4.14 -15.72 14.69
C ILE A 4 2.99 -15.30 13.76
N VAL A 5 1.77 -15.33 14.29
CA VAL A 5 0.56 -14.86 13.61
C VAL A 5 0.40 -13.37 13.90
N PHE A 6 0.52 -12.52 12.88
CA PHE A 6 0.58 -11.05 13.02
C PHE A 6 -0.76 -10.37 13.31
N ASP A 7 -1.89 -11.09 13.21
CA ASP A 7 -3.18 -10.45 12.96
C ASP A 7 -4.10 -10.34 14.20
N SER A 8 -3.87 -11.15 15.24
CA SER A 8 -4.72 -11.11 16.43
C SER A 8 -4.15 -10.19 17.51
N GLY A 9 -4.68 -8.96 17.60
CA GLY A 9 -4.53 -8.09 18.78
C GLY A 9 -3.69 -6.82 18.61
N MET A 10 -3.23 -6.48 17.40
CA MET A 10 -2.50 -5.24 17.15
C MET A 10 -3.48 -4.08 16.83
N PRO A 11 -3.50 -2.98 17.60
CA PRO A 11 -4.27 -1.78 17.26
C PRO A 11 -3.85 -1.19 15.90
N ASP A 12 -4.81 -0.70 15.10
CA ASP A 12 -4.56 -0.26 13.72
C ASP A 12 -3.52 0.87 13.61
N CYS A 13 -3.33 1.69 14.65
CA CYS A 13 -2.28 2.72 14.68
C CYS A 13 -0.86 2.13 14.62
N LEU A 14 -0.65 0.89 15.07
CA LEU A 14 0.63 0.19 14.97
C LEU A 14 0.78 -0.58 13.64
N LYS A 15 -0.32 -0.82 12.91
CA LYS A 15 -0.29 -1.36 11.55
C LYS A 15 0.10 -0.28 10.54
N GLU A 16 -0.31 0.96 10.78
CA GLU A 16 0.02 2.13 9.95
C GLU A 16 1.37 2.80 10.34
N SER A 17 2.01 2.37 11.44
CA SER A 17 3.22 3.01 12.00
C SER A 17 4.34 2.01 12.31
N ARG A 18 4.70 1.15 11.38
CA ARG A 18 6.05 0.56 11.39
C ARG A 18 6.77 0.82 10.10
N ARG A 19 7.91 1.50 10.19
CA ARG A 19 8.82 1.66 9.06
C ARG A 19 9.57 0.36 8.83
N LEU A 20 9.87 0.05 7.57
CA LEU A 20 10.67 -1.12 7.18
C LEU A 20 11.99 -1.21 7.98
N SER A 21 12.58 -0.07 8.36
CA SER A 21 13.79 0.03 9.19
C SER A 21 13.62 -0.43 10.65
N GLU A 22 12.41 -0.40 11.20
CA GLU A 22 12.10 -0.82 12.59
C GLU A 22 11.84 -2.33 12.67
N ILE A 23 11.46 -2.95 11.56
CA ILE A 23 11.27 -4.39 11.41
C ILE A 23 12.62 -5.10 11.28
N LEU A 24 13.64 -4.44 10.71
CA LEU A 24 14.95 -5.02 10.36
C LEU A 24 16.05 -4.79 11.42
N SER A 25 15.73 -4.28 12.61
CA SER A 25 16.70 -4.02 13.68
C SER A 25 17.15 -5.32 14.40
N LEU A 26 18.47 -5.49 14.57
CA LEU A 26 19.18 -6.64 15.18
C LEU A 26 18.84 -6.94 16.66
N ASN A 27 17.97 -6.16 17.30
CA ASN A 27 17.53 -6.38 18.68
C ASN A 27 15.99 -6.35 18.77
N PRO A 28 15.30 -7.51 18.72
CA PRO A 28 13.86 -7.55 18.87
C PRO A 28 13.51 -7.30 20.35
N ILE A 29 13.19 -6.05 20.69
CA ILE A 29 12.38 -5.78 21.88
C ILE A 29 11.08 -6.58 21.69
N SER A 30 10.62 -7.30 22.72
CA SER A 30 9.34 -8.03 22.60
C SER A 30 8.26 -7.06 22.14
N ILE A 31 7.42 -7.49 21.21
CA ILE A 31 6.39 -6.63 20.60
C ILE A 31 5.55 -5.96 21.70
N GLU A 32 5.29 -6.67 22.80
CA GLU A 32 4.60 -6.19 24.00
C GLU A 32 5.34 -5.06 24.72
N SER A 33 6.67 -5.15 24.89
CA SER A 33 7.49 -4.12 25.53
C SER A 33 7.63 -2.88 24.63
N ALA A 34 7.80 -3.08 23.33
CA ALA A 34 7.83 -2.00 22.34
C ALA A 34 6.46 -1.28 22.27
N MET A 35 5.37 -2.04 22.28
CA MET A 35 4.00 -1.52 22.30
C MET A 35 3.69 -0.75 23.59
N ALA A 36 4.05 -1.29 24.75
CA ALA A 36 3.86 -0.61 26.03
C ALA A 36 4.71 0.66 26.16
N ALA A 37 5.93 0.67 25.60
CA ALA A 37 6.77 1.86 25.56
C ALA A 37 6.20 2.93 24.62
N ALA A 38 5.73 2.54 23.43
CA ALA A 38 5.06 3.43 22.49
C ALA A 38 3.78 4.04 23.08
N LEU A 39 2.90 3.22 23.67
CA LEU A 39 1.65 3.67 24.30
C LEU A 39 1.87 4.59 25.51
N ARG A 40 2.94 4.39 26.29
CA ARG A 40 3.29 5.29 27.40
C ARG A 40 3.91 6.61 26.95
N ALA A 41 4.55 6.62 25.78
CA ALA A 41 5.10 7.81 25.15
C ALA A 41 4.10 8.50 24.21
N ASP A 42 2.94 7.88 23.96
CA ASP A 42 1.92 8.35 23.03
C ASP A 42 1.17 9.55 23.61
N THR A 43 1.68 10.73 23.29
CA THR A 43 1.03 12.03 23.48
C THR A 43 0.24 12.45 22.24
N SER A 44 0.06 11.54 21.28
CA SER A 44 -0.40 11.90 19.94
C SER A 44 -1.86 12.33 19.91
N SER A 45 -2.08 13.33 19.10
CA SER A 45 -3.36 13.90 18.75
C SER A 45 -4.17 13.02 17.77
N VAL A 46 -3.93 11.70 17.74
CA VAL A 46 -4.53 10.77 16.76
C VAL A 46 -6.07 10.82 16.76
N SER A 47 -6.70 10.93 17.93
CA SER A 47 -8.16 11.11 18.03
C SER A 47 -8.62 12.42 17.39
N LEU A 48 -7.84 13.49 17.56
CA LEU A 48 -8.12 14.80 16.98
C LEU A 48 -7.88 14.82 15.46
N TYR A 49 -6.82 14.14 15.00
CA TYR A 49 -6.55 13.93 13.57
C TYR A 49 -7.69 13.17 12.90
N LYS A 50 -8.20 12.09 13.51
CA LYS A 50 -9.36 11.34 12.99
C LYS A 50 -10.61 12.21 12.87
N GLN A 51 -10.89 13.06 13.87
CA GLN A 51 -12.02 14.00 13.81
C GLN A 51 -11.91 14.96 12.62
N TYR A 52 -10.74 15.58 12.40
CA TYR A 52 -10.55 16.47 11.26
C TYR A 52 -10.57 15.72 9.92
N ARG A 53 -10.02 14.52 9.86
CA ARG A 53 -10.09 13.64 8.68
C ARG A 53 -11.53 13.35 8.29
N ASP A 54 -12.37 13.01 9.26
CA ASP A 54 -13.76 12.65 9.00
C ASP A 54 -14.57 13.85 8.49
N ILE A 55 -14.31 15.06 9.03
CA ILE A 55 -14.87 16.33 8.51
C ILE A 55 -14.40 16.59 7.07
N PHE A 56 -13.11 16.45 6.81
CA PHE A 56 -12.54 16.65 5.47
C PHE A 56 -13.16 15.69 4.44
N ILE A 57 -13.26 14.40 4.77
CA ILE A 57 -13.85 13.38 3.90
C ILE A 57 -15.34 13.65 3.66
N ALA A 58 -16.08 14.05 4.70
CA ALA A 58 -17.50 14.37 4.57
C ALA A 58 -17.73 15.55 3.60
N GLU A 59 -16.94 16.62 3.70
CA GLU A 59 -17.00 17.75 2.77
C GLU A 59 -16.48 17.38 1.37
N ALA A 60 -15.45 16.55 1.27
CA ALA A 60 -14.90 16.09 0.00
C ALA A 60 -15.93 15.32 -0.84
N ARG A 61 -16.80 14.54 -0.18
CA ARG A 61 -17.86 13.75 -0.82
C ARG A 61 -19.06 14.58 -1.30
N LYS A 62 -19.23 15.82 -0.81
CA LYS A 62 -20.30 16.71 -1.26
C LYS A 62 -20.01 17.24 -2.67
N LYS A 63 -21.08 17.53 -3.43
CA LYS A 63 -20.97 18.24 -4.70
C LYS A 63 -20.36 19.61 -4.46
N GLN A 64 -19.54 20.09 -5.40
CA GLN A 64 -18.73 21.30 -5.23
C GLN A 64 -19.55 22.55 -4.87
N SER A 65 -20.76 22.68 -5.40
CA SER A 65 -21.69 23.79 -5.09
C SER A 65 -22.32 23.73 -3.68
N SER A 66 -22.16 22.60 -2.97
CA SER A 66 -22.73 22.35 -1.63
C SER A 66 -21.67 22.14 -0.56
N ARG A 67 -20.40 22.31 -0.90
CA ARG A 67 -19.26 22.09 0.00
C ARG A 67 -19.07 23.30 0.91
N ASP A 68 -18.90 23.06 2.20
CA ASP A 68 -18.42 24.09 3.11
C ASP A 68 -16.89 24.18 2.96
N TYR A 69 -16.46 25.13 2.12
CA TYR A 69 -15.04 25.36 1.85
C TYR A 69 -14.26 25.83 3.09
N ALA A 70 -14.91 26.49 4.05
CA ALA A 70 -14.26 26.95 5.27
C ALA A 70 -13.99 25.77 6.21
N ALA A 71 -14.96 24.87 6.37
CA ALA A 71 -14.79 23.63 7.14
C ALA A 71 -13.76 22.70 6.49
N TYR A 72 -13.83 22.53 5.18
CA TYR A 72 -12.88 21.73 4.39
C TYR A 72 -11.43 22.23 4.56
N SER A 73 -11.22 23.53 4.34
CA SER A 73 -9.88 24.15 4.43
C SER A 73 -9.34 24.15 5.86
N ARG A 74 -10.20 24.31 6.87
CA ARG A 74 -9.81 24.26 8.27
C ARG A 74 -9.41 22.85 8.68
N ALA A 75 -10.21 21.85 8.33
CA ALA A 75 -9.93 20.44 8.62
C ALA A 75 -8.59 20.01 8.00
N PHE A 76 -8.37 20.36 6.73
CA PHE A 76 -7.11 20.07 6.04
C PHE A 76 -5.89 20.68 6.76
N ARG A 77 -5.95 21.97 7.11
CA ARG A 77 -4.84 22.66 7.81
C ARG A 77 -4.56 22.07 9.19
N GLN A 78 -5.59 21.65 9.92
CA GLN A 78 -5.43 21.02 11.23
C GLN A 78 -4.82 19.62 11.09
N MET A 79 -5.26 18.82 10.12
CA MET A 79 -4.64 17.53 9.81
C MET A 79 -3.15 17.67 9.50
N GLU A 80 -2.79 18.65 8.66
CA GLU A 80 -1.39 18.92 8.29
C GLU A 80 -0.54 19.32 9.51
N SER A 81 -1.09 20.16 10.40
CA SER A 81 -0.39 20.58 11.63
C SER A 81 -0.12 19.42 12.58
N LEU A 82 -1.12 18.56 12.81
CA LEU A 82 -0.98 17.41 13.72
C LEU A 82 -0.04 16.34 13.14
N GLN A 83 -0.02 16.21 11.81
CA GLN A 83 0.91 15.33 11.12
C GLN A 83 2.36 15.86 11.24
N LYS A 84 2.60 17.16 11.04
CA LYS A 84 3.94 17.75 11.22
C LYS A 84 4.47 17.64 12.66
N GLU A 85 3.57 17.66 13.64
CA GLU A 85 3.93 17.51 15.06
C GLU A 85 4.36 16.07 15.40
N THR A 86 3.77 15.09 14.71
CA THR A 86 3.98 13.65 14.97
C THR A 86 4.95 13.00 13.99
N GLU A 87 5.22 13.60 12.84
CA GLU A 87 6.20 13.13 11.88
C GLU A 87 7.62 13.21 12.45
N PRO A 88 8.36 12.09 12.50
CA PRO A 88 9.76 12.13 12.88
C PRO A 88 10.53 13.04 11.91
N ARG A 89 11.03 14.17 12.42
CA ARG A 89 11.67 15.26 11.66
C ARG A 89 12.79 14.85 10.69
N THR A 90 13.31 13.63 10.84
CA THR A 90 14.42 13.13 10.02
C THR A 90 14.39 11.62 10.00
N VAL A 91 13.54 11.02 9.17
CA VAL A 91 13.79 9.66 8.71
C VAL A 91 13.90 9.67 7.21
N LYS A 92 15.15 9.48 6.78
CA LYS A 92 15.50 9.30 5.39
C LYS A 92 15.37 7.80 5.08
N PRO A 93 14.81 7.41 3.93
CA PRO A 93 14.93 6.03 3.49
C PRO A 93 16.43 5.66 3.42
N ILE A 94 16.81 4.56 4.07
CA ILE A 94 18.21 4.11 4.13
C ILE A 94 18.68 3.61 2.76
N THR A 95 17.72 3.23 1.90
CA THR A 95 17.90 2.78 0.52
C THR A 95 16.71 3.24 -0.33
N LYS A 96 16.92 3.39 -1.64
CA LYS A 96 15.84 3.64 -2.61
C LYS A 96 15.28 2.34 -3.20
N GLU A 97 15.93 1.22 -2.94
CA GLU A 97 15.65 -0.08 -3.56
C GLU A 97 15.31 -1.12 -2.50
N LEU A 98 14.36 -1.98 -2.81
CA LEU A 98 13.91 -3.11 -1.99
C LEU A 98 13.63 -4.32 -2.90
N GLU A 99 14.27 -5.46 -2.63
CA GLU A 99 13.86 -6.75 -3.16
C GLU A 99 12.78 -7.33 -2.23
N TYR A 100 11.54 -7.37 -2.68
CA TYR A 100 10.41 -7.96 -1.95
C TYR A 100 10.16 -9.38 -2.45
N THR A 101 10.35 -10.37 -1.58
CA THR A 101 10.01 -11.77 -1.88
C THR A 101 8.68 -12.13 -1.22
N TYR A 102 7.76 -12.70 -1.98
CA TYR A 102 6.48 -13.21 -1.48
C TYR A 102 6.21 -14.61 -2.00
N ASP A 103 5.22 -15.28 -1.39
CA ASP A 103 4.88 -16.68 -1.65
C ASP A 103 6.07 -17.62 -1.39
N PHE A 104 6.13 -18.21 -0.20
CA PHE A 104 7.23 -19.11 0.15
C PHE A 104 7.24 -20.41 -0.67
N GLY A 105 6.15 -20.75 -1.38
CA GLY A 105 6.09 -21.89 -2.27
C GLY A 105 6.79 -21.57 -3.59
N ASP A 106 6.31 -20.56 -4.30
CA ASP A 106 6.82 -20.18 -5.62
C ASP A 106 8.08 -19.32 -5.57
N GLY A 107 8.21 -18.45 -4.57
CA GLY A 107 9.36 -17.57 -4.37
C GLY A 107 9.36 -16.36 -5.31
N TRP A 108 8.21 -15.71 -5.48
CA TRP A 108 8.09 -14.50 -6.30
C TRP A 108 8.97 -13.38 -5.78
N LYS A 109 9.60 -12.64 -6.70
CA LYS A 109 10.45 -11.49 -6.39
C LYS A 109 9.95 -10.25 -7.09
N VAL A 110 9.86 -9.14 -6.35
CA VAL A 110 9.43 -7.83 -6.83
C VAL A 110 10.47 -6.79 -6.43
N ASP A 111 11.06 -6.14 -7.42
CA ASP A 111 11.95 -5.01 -7.20
C ASP A 111 11.14 -3.73 -7.03
N ILE A 112 11.25 -3.10 -5.86
CA ILE A 112 10.56 -1.86 -5.54
C ILE A 112 11.60 -0.74 -5.48
N THR A 113 11.44 0.26 -6.35
CA THR A 113 12.36 1.41 -6.43
C THR A 113 11.61 2.72 -6.18
N LEU A 114 12.13 3.53 -5.27
CA LEU A 114 11.70 4.91 -5.05
C LEU A 114 12.29 5.82 -6.13
N VAL A 115 11.46 6.20 -7.10
CA VAL A 115 11.85 7.04 -8.24
C VAL A 115 11.75 8.52 -7.91
N ASP A 116 10.66 8.93 -7.23
CA ASP A 116 10.39 10.32 -6.90
C ASP A 116 9.62 10.46 -5.58
N GLU A 117 9.69 11.65 -4.98
CA GLU A 117 9.06 11.96 -3.69
C GLU A 117 8.25 13.26 -3.80
N PHE A 118 6.97 13.20 -3.42
CA PHE A 118 6.07 14.35 -3.47
C PHE A 118 5.65 14.80 -2.07
N GLY A 119 5.51 16.12 -1.88
CA GLY A 119 4.94 16.71 -0.65
C GLY A 119 5.85 16.69 0.58
N ARG A 120 7.14 16.38 0.41
CA ARG A 120 8.13 16.51 1.49
C ARG A 120 8.30 17.99 1.88
N ASP A 121 8.50 18.27 3.16
CA ASP A 121 8.83 19.59 3.70
C ASP A 121 7.84 20.71 3.28
N ALA A 122 6.56 20.35 3.12
CA ALA A 122 5.51 21.24 2.63
C ALA A 122 5.77 21.80 1.21
N GLN A 123 6.51 21.06 0.38
CA GLN A 123 6.67 21.36 -1.03
C GLN A 123 5.30 21.42 -1.72
N MET A 124 5.09 22.49 -2.49
CA MET A 124 3.93 22.60 -3.35
C MET A 124 3.96 21.46 -4.37
N VAL A 125 2.89 20.66 -4.40
CA VAL A 125 2.72 19.55 -5.34
C VAL A 125 1.88 20.07 -6.52
N ASP A 126 2.51 20.20 -7.68
CA ASP A 126 1.88 20.59 -8.94
C ASP A 126 1.35 19.40 -9.75
N ASP A 127 1.79 18.18 -9.42
CA ASP A 127 1.23 16.95 -9.96
C ASP A 127 -0.15 16.62 -9.33
N GLU A 128 -1.20 16.68 -10.15
CA GLU A 128 -2.59 16.42 -9.72
C GLU A 128 -2.79 15.00 -9.16
N THR A 129 -2.06 14.02 -9.71
CA THR A 129 -2.16 12.61 -9.27
C THR A 129 -1.54 12.45 -7.89
N ALA A 130 -0.34 12.97 -7.69
CA ALA A 130 0.33 12.97 -6.39
C ALA A 130 -0.49 13.74 -5.35
N ALA A 131 -1.02 14.91 -5.71
CA ALA A 131 -1.91 15.68 -4.84
C ALA A 131 -3.17 14.88 -4.43
N SER A 132 -3.79 14.17 -5.39
CA SER A 132 -4.94 13.29 -5.13
C SER A 132 -4.58 12.12 -4.21
N VAL A 133 -3.44 11.44 -4.43
CA VAL A 133 -2.95 10.35 -3.58
C VAL A 133 -2.68 10.85 -2.16
N ILE A 134 -2.02 11.99 -2.00
CA ILE A 134 -1.74 12.60 -0.70
C ILE A 134 -3.05 12.96 0.03
N ALA A 135 -4.02 13.52 -0.69
CA ALA A 135 -5.30 13.92 -0.14
C ALA A 135 -6.21 12.73 0.22
N THR A 136 -6.23 11.69 -0.61
CA THR A 136 -7.14 10.53 -0.44
C THR A 136 -6.51 9.38 0.34
N ARG A 137 -5.18 9.35 0.44
CA ARG A 137 -4.37 8.25 0.99
C ARG A 137 -4.62 6.90 0.30
N LYS A 138 -5.08 6.93 -0.94
CA LYS A 138 -5.28 5.73 -1.76
C LYS A 138 -4.17 5.64 -2.80
N PRO A 139 -3.43 4.52 -2.88
CA PRO A 139 -2.47 4.32 -3.95
C PRO A 139 -3.21 4.27 -5.29
N VAL A 140 -2.54 4.74 -6.33
CA VAL A 140 -3.04 4.69 -7.70
C VAL A 140 -1.95 4.12 -8.60
N CYS A 141 -2.34 3.27 -9.53
CA CYS A 141 -1.45 2.80 -10.58
C CYS A 141 -1.50 3.83 -11.72
N ILE A 142 -0.37 4.48 -11.98
CA ILE A 142 -0.25 5.51 -13.04
C ILE A 142 0.20 4.94 -14.38
N ALA A 143 0.91 3.81 -14.33
CA ALA A 143 1.45 3.12 -15.49
C ALA A 143 1.60 1.63 -15.18
N LYS A 144 1.46 0.82 -16.21
CA LYS A 144 1.66 -0.64 -16.19
C LYS A 144 2.18 -1.08 -17.54
N ASP A 145 3.04 -2.10 -17.51
CA ASP A 145 3.43 -2.87 -18.67
C ASP A 145 3.21 -4.36 -18.39
N GLY A 146 2.77 -5.11 -19.40
CA GLY A 146 2.45 -6.53 -19.29
C GLY A 146 1.09 -6.87 -18.65
N LEU A 147 0.82 -8.16 -18.48
CA LEU A 147 -0.39 -8.68 -17.82
C LEU A 147 -0.11 -9.01 -16.36
N ASN A 148 -1.19 -9.15 -15.57
CA ASN A 148 -1.04 -9.60 -14.19
C ASN A 148 -0.49 -11.04 -14.17
N VAL A 149 0.50 -11.28 -13.31
CA VAL A 149 0.96 -12.62 -12.97
C VAL A 149 -0.13 -13.38 -12.22
N LEU A 150 0.06 -14.68 -12.05
CA LEU A 150 -0.85 -15.56 -11.34
C LEU A 150 -0.12 -16.21 -10.16
N ASP A 151 -0.73 -16.18 -8.98
CA ASP A 151 -0.17 -16.88 -7.82
C ASP A 151 -0.32 -18.40 -7.97
N ASP A 152 0.48 -19.17 -7.21
CA ASP A 152 0.50 -20.64 -7.20
C ASP A 152 0.72 -21.28 -8.60
N CYS A 153 1.46 -20.61 -9.47
CA CYS A 153 1.72 -21.12 -10.82
C CYS A 153 3.14 -21.65 -11.01
N GLY A 154 4.00 -21.63 -10.00
CA GLY A 154 5.40 -22.08 -10.08
C GLY A 154 6.36 -20.95 -10.47
N ASN A 155 6.12 -19.73 -9.97
CA ASN A 155 6.93 -18.54 -10.25
C ASN A 155 6.98 -18.18 -11.75
N VAL A 156 7.98 -17.41 -12.18
CA VAL A 156 8.19 -16.99 -13.56
C VAL A 156 8.18 -18.17 -14.54
N TRP A 157 8.82 -19.28 -14.18
CA TRP A 157 8.91 -20.44 -15.07
C TRP A 157 7.56 -21.11 -15.28
N GLY A 158 6.82 -21.33 -14.21
CA GLY A 158 5.51 -21.94 -14.32
C GLY A 158 4.46 -20.99 -14.91
N TYR A 159 4.59 -19.67 -14.71
CA TYR A 159 3.80 -18.68 -15.45
C TYR A 159 4.07 -18.74 -16.97
N ILE A 160 5.34 -18.85 -17.39
CA ILE A 160 5.70 -19.01 -18.80
C ILE A 160 5.10 -20.31 -19.37
N ASP A 161 5.17 -21.41 -18.61
CA ASP A 161 4.64 -22.70 -19.03
C ASP A 161 3.11 -22.69 -19.14
N MET A 162 2.43 -22.07 -18.18
CA MET A 162 1.01 -21.78 -18.22
C MET A 162 0.67 -20.99 -19.49
N LEU A 163 1.37 -19.88 -19.76
CA LEU A 163 1.14 -19.04 -20.95
C LEU A 163 1.32 -19.84 -22.25
N ARG A 164 2.38 -20.66 -22.35
CA ARG A 164 2.59 -21.52 -23.53
C ARG A 164 1.42 -22.48 -23.71
N THR A 165 1.05 -23.17 -22.65
CA THR A 165 0.00 -24.20 -22.64
C THR A 165 -1.36 -23.63 -23.04
N ILE A 166 -1.76 -22.46 -22.51
CA ILE A 166 -3.06 -21.86 -22.85
C ILE A 166 -3.14 -21.37 -24.30
N HIS A 167 -2.02 -21.14 -24.97
CA HIS A 167 -1.97 -20.70 -26.36
C HIS A 167 -1.87 -21.86 -27.37
N GLU A 168 -1.76 -23.10 -26.90
CA GLU A 168 -1.82 -24.25 -27.78
C GLU A 168 -3.26 -24.50 -28.29
N GLU A 169 -3.38 -24.76 -29.59
CA GLU A 169 -4.67 -25.06 -30.22
C GLU A 169 -5.08 -26.52 -29.98
N GLU A 170 -6.37 -26.72 -29.73
CA GLU A 170 -7.05 -28.03 -29.72
C GLU A 170 -6.52 -29.14 -28.78
N LYS A 171 -5.57 -28.86 -27.88
CA LYS A 171 -5.20 -29.82 -26.82
C LYS A 171 -6.13 -29.75 -25.61
N GLU A 172 -6.42 -30.92 -25.05
CA GLU A 172 -7.23 -31.04 -23.83
C GLU A 172 -6.53 -30.36 -22.63
N GLU A 173 -5.21 -30.45 -22.56
CA GLU A 173 -4.37 -29.77 -21.59
C GLU A 173 -4.53 -28.23 -21.66
N ALA A 174 -4.58 -27.65 -22.87
CA ALA A 174 -4.82 -26.23 -23.05
C ALA A 174 -6.20 -25.81 -22.52
N LYS A 175 -7.24 -26.64 -22.70
CA LYS A 175 -8.57 -26.37 -22.14
C LYS A 175 -8.57 -26.41 -20.62
N GLN A 176 -7.91 -27.42 -20.03
CA GLN A 176 -7.79 -27.57 -18.58
C GLN A 176 -7.02 -26.40 -17.97
N MET A 177 -5.89 -26.02 -18.58
CA MET A 177 -5.08 -24.89 -18.12
C MET A 177 -5.85 -23.56 -18.20
N ARG A 178 -6.61 -23.32 -19.28
CA ARG A 178 -7.49 -22.14 -19.38
C ARG A 178 -8.57 -22.14 -18.30
N ALA A 179 -9.15 -23.30 -17.99
CA ALA A 179 -10.17 -23.41 -16.95
C ALA A 179 -9.58 -23.12 -15.55
N TRP A 180 -8.40 -23.66 -15.26
CA TRP A 180 -7.67 -23.40 -14.02
C TRP A 180 -7.27 -21.93 -13.89
N ALA A 181 -6.66 -21.33 -14.91
CA ALA A 181 -6.27 -19.92 -14.89
C ALA A 181 -7.48 -19.00 -14.64
N ARG A 182 -8.64 -19.30 -15.26
CA ARG A 182 -9.89 -18.57 -15.01
C ARG A 182 -10.41 -18.74 -13.59
N SER A 183 -10.30 -19.93 -12.98
CA SER A 183 -10.71 -20.12 -11.59
C SER A 183 -9.85 -19.33 -10.60
N GLN A 184 -8.62 -19.01 -10.98
CA GLN A 184 -7.72 -18.11 -10.25
C GLN A 184 -7.95 -16.62 -10.58
N GLY A 185 -8.96 -16.29 -11.39
CA GLY A 185 -9.27 -14.92 -11.78
C GLY A 185 -8.43 -14.37 -12.94
N TRP A 186 -7.55 -15.16 -13.54
CA TRP A 186 -6.78 -14.75 -14.71
C TRP A 186 -7.68 -14.74 -15.95
N THR A 187 -7.86 -13.55 -16.54
CA THR A 187 -8.74 -13.38 -17.71
C THR A 187 -7.99 -13.15 -19.02
N GLY A 188 -6.65 -12.98 -18.96
CA GLY A 188 -5.82 -12.59 -20.11
C GLY A 188 -6.14 -11.20 -20.68
N ARG A 189 -7.09 -10.48 -20.09
CA ARG A 189 -7.43 -9.12 -20.49
C ARG A 189 -6.45 -8.15 -19.86
N ASP A 190 -5.99 -7.22 -20.67
CA ASP A 190 -5.29 -6.06 -20.15
C ASP A 190 -6.28 -5.15 -19.40
N VAL A 191 -5.93 -4.82 -18.16
CA VAL A 191 -6.73 -3.97 -17.27
C VAL A 191 -6.03 -2.64 -17.18
N SER A 192 -6.75 -1.57 -17.51
CA SER A 192 -6.16 -0.22 -17.47
C SER A 192 -5.66 0.12 -16.05
N PRO A 193 -4.55 0.86 -15.92
CA PRO A 193 -3.99 1.25 -14.61
C PRO A 193 -5.02 1.85 -13.65
N LYS A 194 -5.95 2.65 -14.18
CA LYS A 194 -7.04 3.31 -13.42
C LYS A 194 -8.03 2.34 -12.75
N GLN A 195 -8.02 1.07 -13.14
CA GLN A 195 -8.96 0.04 -12.67
C GLN A 195 -8.26 -1.09 -11.90
N MET A 196 -6.96 -0.95 -11.62
CA MET A 196 -6.17 -2.02 -10.99
C MET A 196 -6.31 -2.10 -9.47
N LEU A 197 -6.54 -0.96 -8.79
CA LEU A 197 -6.49 -0.82 -7.32
C LEU A 197 -7.83 -0.38 -6.76
#